data_AF-X1D581-F1
#
_entry.id   AF-X1D581-F1
#
_cell.length_a   1.000
_cell.length_b   1.000
_cell.length_c   1.000
_cell.angle_alpha   90.00
_cell.angle_beta   90.00
_cell.angle_gamma   90.00
#
_symmetry.space_group_name_H-M   'P 1'
#
loop_
_entity.id
_entity.type
_entity.pdbx_description
1 polymer ?
#
loop_
_entity_poly.entity_id
_entity_poly.type
_entity_poly.pdbx_seq_one_letter_code
_entity_poly.pdbx_strand_id
1 'polypeptide(L)'
;LEDLTRVQDSLENLHIMHGIVNPQDIPQEGFDRRLFSTMMRGTERFYYSQALGKNGVRDQVKMASLIAGNNKKFKGKPFFSIVLCTVSPLIYPRIRLEELMECAESGVPLFLEADAIPGATTPISIAGTLVEQSANVLAGVCLAQMVHPGHPCVYSIASGIMDMATGDYSGGAPETQILHAATAQIAHYFGLPCQAGTGIDSVLPDMQAGYERGVQFLTCTLGGADFVHLATGMLEQMLTASYEQCVLDDEILS
;
A
#
# COMPACT_ATOMS: atom_id res chain seq x y z
N LEU A 1 -16.62 -2.82 6.44
CA LEU A 1 -15.90 -3.37 5.27
C LEU A 1 -16.78 -3.31 4.03
N GLU A 2 -17.83 -4.12 3.92
CA GLU A 2 -18.68 -4.18 2.70
C GLU A 2 -19.24 -2.83 2.27
N ASP A 3 -19.78 -2.04 3.19
CA ASP A 3 -20.33 -0.71 2.86
C ASP A 3 -19.25 0.27 2.38
N LEU A 4 -18.06 0.26 3.01
CA LEU A 4 -16.92 1.08 2.54
C LEU A 4 -16.46 0.62 1.16
N THR A 5 -16.36 -0.69 0.91
CA THR A 5 -16.03 -1.23 -0.42
C THR A 5 -17.02 -0.75 -1.47
N ARG A 6 -18.32 -0.76 -1.17
CA ARG A 6 -19.35 -0.27 -2.10
C ARG A 6 -19.24 1.23 -2.38
N VAL A 7 -18.92 2.03 -1.36
CA VAL A 7 -18.69 3.47 -1.54
C VAL A 7 -17.45 3.67 -2.41
N GLN A 8 -16.32 3.04 -2.08
CA GLN A 8 -15.09 3.12 -2.86
C GLN A 8 -15.29 2.66 -4.32
N ASP A 9 -16.06 1.60 -4.56
CA ASP A 9 -16.32 1.09 -5.92
C ASP A 9 -17.21 2.02 -6.75
N SER A 10 -17.92 2.95 -6.09
CA SER A 10 -18.70 3.99 -6.78
C SER A 10 -17.90 5.25 -7.12
N LEU A 11 -16.69 5.41 -6.57
CA LEU A 11 -15.83 6.57 -6.82
C LEU A 11 -15.22 6.49 -8.22
N GLU A 12 -15.29 7.58 -8.99
CA GLU A 12 -14.87 7.57 -10.40
C GLU A 12 -13.34 7.56 -10.54
N ASN A 13 -12.62 8.23 -9.63
CA ASN A 13 -11.16 8.42 -9.74
C ASN A 13 -10.35 7.32 -9.00
N LEU A 14 -11.02 6.35 -8.37
CA LEU A 14 -10.36 5.24 -7.67
C LEU A 14 -10.05 4.06 -8.60
N HIS A 15 -8.85 3.97 -9.16
CA HIS A 15 -8.50 2.94 -10.14
C HIS A 15 -8.21 1.55 -9.54
N ILE A 16 -7.74 1.50 -8.29
CA ILE A 16 -7.34 0.29 -7.58
C ILE A 16 -8.09 0.23 -6.26
N MET A 17 -8.73 -0.90 -6.00
CA MET A 17 -9.44 -1.13 -4.76
C MET A 17 -8.46 -1.52 -3.65
N HIS A 18 -8.67 -0.97 -2.45
CA HIS A 18 -7.93 -1.35 -1.25
C HIS A 18 -8.88 -1.55 -0.06
N GLY A 19 -8.62 -2.56 0.76
CA GLY A 19 -9.39 -2.85 1.96
C GLY A 19 -8.93 -1.94 3.10
N ILE A 20 -9.40 -0.69 3.12
CA ILE A 20 -8.96 0.34 4.08
C ILE A 20 -9.40 0.10 5.53
N VAL A 21 -10.11 -1.01 5.81
CA VAL A 21 -10.49 -1.42 7.15
C VAL A 21 -10.30 -2.91 7.35
N ASN A 22 -9.83 -3.29 8.53
CA ASN A 22 -9.77 -4.68 8.96
C ASN A 22 -11.01 -5.01 9.81
N PRO A 23 -11.81 -6.03 9.44
CA PRO A 23 -12.99 -6.42 10.23
C PRO A 23 -12.57 -6.94 11.61
N GLN A 24 -12.95 -6.22 12.66
CA GLN A 24 -12.62 -6.56 14.07
C GLN A 24 -13.70 -7.43 14.74
N ASP A 25 -14.85 -7.59 14.10
CA ASP A 25 -16.01 -8.36 14.55
C ASP A 25 -15.92 -9.87 14.25
N ILE A 26 -14.78 -10.32 13.71
CA ILE A 26 -14.52 -11.72 13.34
C ILE A 26 -13.26 -12.26 14.03
N PRO A 27 -13.08 -13.60 14.10
CA PRO A 27 -11.79 -14.18 14.48
C PRO A 27 -10.68 -13.67 13.55
N GLN A 28 -9.58 -13.21 14.16
CA GLN A 28 -8.47 -12.60 13.42
C GLN A 28 -7.58 -13.62 12.71
N GLU A 29 -7.62 -14.90 13.10
CA GLU A 29 -6.91 -15.94 12.37
C GLU A 29 -7.49 -16.10 10.95
N GLY A 30 -6.65 -15.90 9.94
CA GLY A 30 -7.04 -15.99 8.53
C GLY A 30 -7.96 -14.87 8.04
N PHE A 31 -7.98 -13.72 8.73
CA PHE A 31 -8.81 -12.58 8.35
C PHE A 31 -8.53 -12.09 6.92
N ASP A 32 -7.28 -12.21 6.45
CA ASP A 32 -6.82 -11.84 5.11
C ASP A 32 -7.59 -12.58 4.00
N ARG A 33 -7.92 -13.87 4.21
CA ARG A 33 -8.74 -14.65 3.25
C ARG A 33 -10.18 -14.14 3.20
N ARG A 34 -10.74 -13.77 4.35
CA ARG A 34 -12.11 -13.26 4.46
C ARG A 34 -12.21 -11.88 3.82
N LEU A 35 -11.26 -11.01 4.13
CA LEU A 35 -11.10 -9.71 3.48
C LEU A 35 -11.03 -9.89 1.96
N PHE A 36 -10.14 -10.75 1.46
CA PHE A 36 -10.04 -11.04 0.03
C PHE A 36 -11.37 -11.49 -0.59
N SER A 37 -12.04 -12.48 0.01
CA SER A 37 -13.35 -12.96 -0.48
C SER A 37 -14.41 -11.85 -0.49
N THR A 38 -14.43 -10.97 0.52
CA THR A 38 -15.38 -9.85 0.56
C THR A 38 -15.09 -8.84 -0.54
N MET A 39 -13.82 -8.45 -0.73
CA MET A 39 -13.42 -7.49 -1.77
C MET A 39 -13.74 -8.01 -3.17
N MET A 40 -13.44 -9.28 -3.45
CA MET A 40 -13.74 -9.93 -4.74
C MET A 40 -15.24 -10.07 -5.05
N ARG A 41 -16.13 -9.89 -4.06
CA ARG A 41 -17.58 -9.85 -4.26
C ARG A 41 -18.11 -8.43 -4.44
N GLY A 42 -17.38 -7.44 -3.93
CA GLY A 42 -17.81 -6.04 -3.86
C GLY A 42 -17.27 -5.16 -5.00
N THR A 43 -16.29 -5.62 -5.76
CA THR A 43 -15.69 -4.84 -6.86
C THR A 43 -15.15 -5.74 -7.97
N GLU A 44 -15.09 -5.19 -9.19
CA GLU A 44 -14.37 -5.77 -10.34
C GLU A 44 -13.01 -5.12 -10.59
N ARG A 45 -12.64 -4.09 -9.79
CA ARG A 45 -11.38 -3.36 -9.92
C ARG A 45 -10.20 -4.23 -9.46
N PHE A 46 -9.00 -3.86 -9.89
CA PHE A 46 -7.78 -4.52 -9.41
C PHE A 46 -7.68 -4.34 -7.89
N TYR A 47 -7.39 -5.42 -7.16
CA TYR A 47 -7.36 -5.39 -5.71
C TYR A 47 -5.94 -5.38 -5.13
N TYR A 48 -5.63 -4.34 -4.35
CA TYR A 48 -4.44 -4.28 -3.52
C TYR A 48 -4.68 -5.04 -2.21
N SER A 49 -4.23 -6.29 -2.17
CA SER A 49 -4.46 -7.22 -1.06
C SER A 49 -3.30 -7.29 -0.09
N GLN A 50 -3.54 -7.94 1.04
CA GLN A 50 -2.56 -8.36 2.04
C GLN A 50 -2.72 -9.85 2.31
N ALA A 51 -1.66 -10.50 2.79
CA ALA A 51 -1.69 -11.92 3.13
C ALA A 51 -1.00 -12.19 4.47
N LEU A 52 -1.35 -13.35 5.07
CA LEU A 52 -0.68 -13.89 6.26
C LEU A 52 0.01 -15.23 5.93
N GLY A 53 1.33 -15.15 5.80
CA GLY A 53 2.21 -16.24 5.44
C GLY A 53 1.99 -16.77 4.03
N LYS A 54 2.82 -17.74 3.66
CA LYS A 54 2.69 -18.53 2.43
C LYS A 54 1.29 -19.10 2.20
N ASN A 55 0.62 -19.54 3.27
CA ASN A 55 -0.72 -20.10 3.16
C ASN A 55 -1.76 -19.03 2.77
N GLY A 56 -1.62 -17.78 3.24
CA GLY A 56 -2.52 -16.68 2.87
C GLY A 56 -2.49 -16.41 1.38
N VAL A 57 -1.28 -16.34 0.82
CA VAL A 57 -1.05 -16.19 -0.62
C VAL A 57 -1.71 -17.34 -1.38
N ARG A 58 -1.44 -18.60 -0.99
CA ARG A 58 -1.98 -19.80 -1.67
C ARG A 58 -3.50 -19.84 -1.68
N ASP A 59 -4.12 -19.52 -0.55
CA ASP A 59 -5.58 -19.51 -0.43
C ASP A 59 -6.19 -18.43 -1.33
N GLN A 60 -5.60 -17.23 -1.35
CA GLN A 60 -6.04 -16.14 -2.23
C GLN A 60 -5.84 -16.49 -3.72
N VAL A 61 -4.71 -17.08 -4.10
CA VAL A 61 -4.46 -17.57 -5.47
C VAL A 61 -5.47 -18.64 -5.87
N LYS A 62 -5.85 -19.53 -4.95
CA LYS A 62 -6.89 -20.54 -5.20
C LYS A 62 -8.25 -19.90 -5.43
N MET A 63 -8.65 -18.93 -4.59
CA MET A 63 -9.89 -18.17 -4.78
C MET A 63 -9.88 -17.41 -6.11
N ALA A 64 -8.79 -16.71 -6.42
CA ALA A 64 -8.63 -15.97 -7.67
C ALA A 64 -8.65 -16.90 -8.90
N SER A 65 -8.04 -18.08 -8.81
CA SER A 65 -8.06 -19.09 -9.87
C SER A 65 -9.48 -19.60 -10.15
N LEU A 66 -10.32 -19.75 -9.13
CA LEU A 66 -11.72 -20.13 -9.30
C LEU A 66 -12.51 -19.02 -10.01
N ILE A 67 -12.31 -17.76 -9.60
CA ILE A 67 -12.94 -16.58 -10.24
C ILE A 67 -12.50 -16.45 -11.70
N ALA A 68 -11.20 -16.59 -11.99
CA ALA A 68 -10.66 -16.58 -13.35
C ALA A 68 -11.09 -17.81 -14.20
N GLY A 69 -11.62 -18.85 -13.57
CA GLY A 69 -11.98 -20.14 -14.15
C GLY A 69 -10.84 -21.16 -14.23
N ASN A 70 -9.58 -20.76 -14.07
CA ASN A 70 -8.45 -21.63 -13.71
C ASN A 70 -7.17 -20.83 -13.40
N ASN A 71 -6.17 -21.50 -12.84
CA ASN A 71 -4.88 -20.90 -12.48
C ASN A 71 -4.09 -20.34 -13.68
N LYS A 72 -4.17 -20.96 -14.87
CA LYS A 72 -3.46 -20.46 -16.05
C LYS A 72 -4.02 -19.12 -16.52
N LYS A 73 -5.35 -18.96 -16.50
CA LYS A 73 -6.02 -17.69 -16.80
C LYS A 73 -5.65 -16.62 -15.79
N PHE A 74 -5.67 -16.95 -14.50
CA PHE A 74 -5.25 -16.03 -13.44
C PHE A 74 -3.80 -15.57 -13.64
N LYS A 75 -2.84 -16.49 -13.75
CA LYS A 75 -1.42 -16.14 -13.94
C LYS A 75 -1.16 -15.32 -15.22
N GLY A 76 -1.97 -15.49 -16.26
CA GLY A 76 -1.86 -14.71 -17.49
C GLY A 76 -2.38 -13.27 -17.38
N LYS A 77 -3.32 -13.00 -16.46
CA LYS A 77 -3.85 -11.67 -16.17
C LYS A 77 -4.27 -11.56 -14.70
N PRO A 78 -3.31 -11.37 -13.77
CA PRO A 78 -3.63 -11.16 -12.37
C PRO A 78 -4.51 -9.92 -12.19
N PHE A 79 -5.48 -10.00 -11.29
CA PHE A 79 -6.39 -8.90 -10.93
C PHE A 79 -6.25 -8.49 -9.46
N PHE A 80 -5.21 -8.96 -8.79
CA PHE A 80 -4.84 -8.51 -7.46
C PHE A 80 -3.32 -8.56 -7.29
N SER A 81 -2.82 -7.76 -6.36
CA SER A 81 -1.44 -7.78 -5.87
C SER A 81 -1.43 -8.07 -4.38
N ILE A 82 -0.25 -8.35 -3.85
CA ILE A 82 -0.02 -8.40 -2.42
C ILE A 82 0.99 -7.34 -2.03
N VAL A 83 0.65 -6.55 -1.01
CA VAL A 83 1.62 -5.72 -0.30
C VAL A 83 2.41 -6.55 0.69
N LEU A 84 3.70 -6.30 0.72
CA LEU A 84 4.60 -6.80 1.73
C LEU A 84 5.31 -5.62 2.38
N CYS A 85 4.89 -5.31 3.60
CA CYS A 85 5.52 -4.31 4.44
C CYS A 85 6.75 -4.91 5.13
N THR A 86 7.89 -4.25 4.92
CA THR A 86 9.14 -4.53 5.63
C THR A 86 9.08 -3.95 7.04
N VAL A 87 9.95 -4.42 7.94
CA VAL A 87 10.04 -3.87 9.30
C VAL A 87 11.28 -3.00 9.39
N SER A 88 11.10 -1.68 9.39
CA SER A 88 12.21 -0.76 9.62
C SER A 88 12.67 -0.78 11.09
N PRO A 89 13.99 -0.71 11.37
CA PRO A 89 15.08 -0.64 10.39
C PRO A 89 15.55 -2.02 9.89
N LEU A 90 15.52 -2.23 8.57
CA LEU A 90 16.20 -3.32 7.85
C LEU A 90 15.88 -4.78 8.28
N ILE A 91 14.64 -5.07 8.67
CA ILE A 91 14.21 -6.41 9.09
C ILE A 91 13.17 -7.01 8.14
N TYR A 92 13.42 -8.25 7.72
CA TYR A 92 12.46 -9.10 7.02
C TYR A 92 12.06 -10.28 7.90
N PRO A 93 10.88 -10.23 8.54
CA PRO A 93 10.36 -11.36 9.29
C PRO A 93 10.22 -12.60 8.39
N ARG A 94 10.47 -13.80 8.95
CA ARG A 94 10.37 -15.07 8.21
C ARG A 94 9.04 -15.20 7.46
N ILE A 95 7.93 -14.86 8.12
CA ILE A 95 6.60 -14.96 7.54
C ILE A 95 6.44 -14.09 6.28
N ARG A 96 7.05 -12.90 6.25
CA ARG A 96 7.06 -12.00 5.09
C ARG A 96 7.92 -12.57 3.97
N LEU A 97 9.08 -13.15 4.28
CA LEU A 97 9.91 -13.83 3.27
C LEU A 97 9.14 -14.99 2.61
N GLU A 98 8.42 -15.78 3.40
CA GLU A 98 7.58 -16.88 2.90
C GLU A 98 6.44 -16.39 2.00
N GLU A 99 5.81 -15.26 2.34
CA GLU A 99 4.82 -14.59 1.49
C GLU A 99 5.43 -14.12 0.17
N LEU A 100 6.58 -13.44 0.22
CA LEU A 100 7.28 -12.91 -0.95
C LEU A 100 7.60 -14.01 -1.95
N MET A 101 8.26 -15.07 -1.48
CA MET A 101 8.65 -16.19 -2.33
C MET A 101 7.43 -16.88 -2.94
N GLU A 102 6.35 -17.05 -2.18
CA GLU A 102 5.13 -17.65 -2.71
C GLU A 102 4.42 -16.75 -3.73
N CYS A 103 4.40 -15.43 -3.53
CA CYS A 103 3.86 -14.50 -4.52
C CYS A 103 4.64 -14.60 -5.85
N ALA A 104 5.97 -14.64 -5.77
CA ALA A 104 6.84 -14.81 -6.93
C ALA A 104 6.61 -16.16 -7.65
N GLU A 105 6.52 -17.28 -6.92
CA GLU A 105 6.21 -18.60 -7.49
C GLU A 105 4.79 -18.68 -8.11
N SER A 106 3.83 -17.99 -7.48
CA SER A 106 2.42 -18.01 -7.88
C SER A 106 2.04 -16.95 -8.91
N GLY A 107 2.97 -16.06 -9.31
CA GLY A 107 2.72 -15.02 -10.30
C GLY A 107 1.81 -13.89 -9.80
N VAL A 108 1.79 -13.65 -8.49
CA VAL A 108 1.06 -12.52 -7.87
C VAL A 108 2.00 -11.31 -7.83
N PRO A 109 1.65 -10.18 -8.48
CA PRO A 109 2.45 -8.95 -8.41
C PRO A 109 2.69 -8.49 -6.97
N LEU A 110 3.89 -7.99 -6.70
CA LEU A 110 4.32 -7.57 -5.36
C LEU A 110 4.45 -6.05 -5.26
N PHE A 111 3.84 -5.47 -4.24
CA PHE A 111 4.15 -4.13 -3.76
C PHE A 111 5.08 -4.28 -2.56
N LEU A 112 6.35 -3.93 -2.73
CA LEU A 112 7.37 -4.08 -1.70
C LEU A 112 7.50 -2.75 -0.98
N GLU A 113 7.04 -2.72 0.26
CA GLU A 113 6.76 -1.50 0.99
C GLU A 113 7.70 -1.30 2.18
N ALA A 114 8.19 -0.07 2.32
CA ALA A 114 8.89 0.38 3.51
C ALA A 114 8.10 1.52 4.18
N ASP A 115 7.89 1.39 5.49
CA ASP A 115 7.14 2.33 6.31
C ASP A 115 8.11 3.02 7.27
N ALA A 116 8.92 3.90 6.69
CA ALA A 116 9.94 4.60 7.42
C ALA A 116 9.33 5.77 8.21
N ILE A 117 9.82 5.94 9.43
CA ILE A 117 9.51 7.08 10.28
C ILE A 117 10.81 7.81 10.60
N PRO A 118 11.20 8.83 9.81
CA PRO A 118 12.38 9.64 10.09
C PRO A 118 12.34 10.18 11.52
N GLY A 119 13.38 9.88 12.30
CA GLY A 119 13.49 10.27 13.71
C GLY A 119 13.06 9.19 14.70
N ALA A 120 12.41 8.12 14.23
CA ALA A 120 12.02 6.96 15.04
C ALA A 120 12.62 5.65 14.51
N THR A 121 12.16 5.17 13.36
CA THR A 121 12.58 3.88 12.78
C THR A 121 13.69 4.03 11.73
N THR A 122 13.92 5.25 11.25
CA THR A 122 15.00 5.61 10.31
C THR A 122 15.69 6.91 10.75
N PRO A 123 16.87 7.26 10.19
CA PRO A 123 17.52 8.52 10.49
C PRO A 123 16.60 9.72 10.22
N ILE A 124 16.66 10.74 11.08
CA ILE A 124 15.80 11.95 10.98
C ILE A 124 15.99 12.72 9.67
N SER A 125 17.12 12.57 8.98
CA SER A 125 17.34 13.21 7.70
C SER A 125 16.59 12.50 6.58
N ILE A 126 15.96 13.26 5.69
CA ILE A 126 15.30 12.74 4.48
C ILE A 126 16.26 11.87 3.67
N ALA A 127 17.50 12.32 3.46
CA ALA A 127 18.51 11.55 2.74
C ALA A 127 18.87 10.22 3.42
N GLY A 128 18.99 10.21 4.75
CA GLY A 128 19.28 8.99 5.50
C GLY A 128 18.11 8.00 5.43
N THR A 129 16.88 8.50 5.52
CA THR A 129 15.67 7.69 5.33
C THR A 129 15.58 7.15 3.91
N LEU A 130 15.85 7.96 2.87
CA LEU A 130 15.85 7.51 1.47
C LEU A 130 16.81 6.34 1.25
N VAL A 131 18.01 6.37 1.84
CA VAL A 131 18.97 5.27 1.77
C VAL A 131 18.43 4.01 2.45
N GLU A 132 17.85 4.15 3.65
CA GLU A 132 17.31 3.03 4.42
C GLU A 132 16.14 2.34 3.69
N GLN A 133 15.14 3.12 3.27
CA GLN A 133 13.97 2.57 2.58
C GLN A 133 14.35 1.97 1.21
N SER A 134 15.33 2.56 0.51
CA SER A 134 15.87 1.99 -0.74
C SER A 134 16.51 0.63 -0.49
N ALA A 135 17.31 0.51 0.58
CA ALA A 135 17.92 -0.76 0.93
C ALA A 135 16.86 -1.84 1.26
N ASN A 136 15.81 -1.48 2.00
CA ASN A 136 14.70 -2.39 2.30
C ASN A 136 13.99 -2.87 1.04
N VAL A 137 13.47 -1.93 0.24
CA VAL A 137 12.64 -2.27 -0.91
C VAL A 137 13.46 -3.05 -1.95
N LEU A 138 14.70 -2.62 -2.24
CA LEU A 138 15.55 -3.30 -3.21
C LEU A 138 15.98 -4.70 -2.74
N ALA A 139 16.12 -4.94 -1.44
CA ALA A 139 16.38 -6.29 -0.93
C ALA A 139 15.21 -7.24 -1.27
N GLY A 140 13.97 -6.76 -1.11
CA GLY A 140 12.76 -7.49 -1.50
C GLY A 140 12.69 -7.72 -3.00
N VAL A 141 13.02 -6.71 -3.81
CA VAL A 141 13.03 -6.80 -5.27
C VAL A 141 14.05 -7.85 -5.70
N CYS A 142 15.28 -7.78 -5.17
CA CYS A 142 16.32 -8.75 -5.45
C CYS A 142 15.86 -10.18 -5.12
N LEU A 143 15.22 -10.40 -3.97
CA LEU A 143 14.71 -11.71 -3.60
C LEU A 143 13.63 -12.20 -4.56
N ALA A 144 12.66 -11.35 -4.92
CA ALA A 144 11.62 -11.70 -5.88
C ALA A 144 12.21 -12.09 -7.24
N GLN A 145 13.21 -11.34 -7.72
CA GLN A 145 13.91 -11.63 -8.97
C GLN A 145 14.77 -12.91 -8.91
N MET A 146 15.34 -13.24 -7.74
CA MET A 146 16.06 -14.51 -7.55
C MET A 146 15.12 -15.72 -7.58
N VAL A 147 13.90 -15.58 -7.05
CA VAL A 147 12.88 -16.63 -7.07
C VAL A 147 12.30 -16.80 -8.47
N HIS A 148 11.94 -15.68 -9.12
CA HIS A 148 11.35 -15.68 -10.45
C HIS A 148 11.82 -14.45 -11.24
N PRO A 149 12.85 -14.58 -12.11
CA PRO A 149 13.32 -13.48 -12.93
C PRO A 149 12.21 -12.85 -13.78
N GLY A 150 12.11 -11.52 -13.77
CA GLY A 150 11.06 -10.76 -14.43
C GLY A 150 9.74 -10.68 -13.65
N HIS A 151 9.71 -11.11 -12.37
CA HIS A 151 8.50 -11.01 -11.56
C HIS A 151 8.09 -9.54 -11.35
N PRO A 152 6.80 -9.17 -11.53
CA PRO A 152 6.35 -7.79 -11.36
C PRO A 152 6.50 -7.31 -9.91
N CYS A 153 7.28 -6.25 -9.71
CA CYS A 153 7.50 -5.61 -8.41
C CYS A 153 7.25 -4.11 -8.52
N VAL A 154 6.62 -3.52 -7.51
CA VAL A 154 6.42 -2.08 -7.35
C VAL A 154 7.22 -1.61 -6.16
N TYR A 155 8.05 -0.58 -6.36
CA TYR A 155 8.74 0.09 -5.27
C TYR A 155 7.71 0.89 -4.49
N SER A 156 7.46 0.56 -3.22
CA SER A 156 6.35 1.14 -2.46
C SER A 156 6.82 1.74 -1.14
N ILE A 157 6.15 2.80 -0.70
CA ILE A 157 6.29 3.35 0.64
C ILE A 157 4.93 3.80 1.18
N ALA A 158 4.72 3.66 2.50
CA ALA A 158 3.74 4.42 3.27
C ALA A 158 4.43 5.21 4.40
N SER A 159 5.66 5.66 4.15
CA SER A 159 6.50 6.44 5.08
C SER A 159 5.89 7.79 5.44
N GLY A 160 6.16 8.26 6.66
CA GLY A 160 5.78 9.58 7.18
C GLY A 160 6.66 9.95 8.37
N ILE A 161 6.83 11.24 8.65
CA ILE A 161 7.79 11.71 9.65
C ILE A 161 7.27 11.58 11.09
N MET A 162 8.16 11.50 12.08
CA MET A 162 7.75 11.63 13.49
C MET A 162 7.54 13.11 13.84
N ASP A 163 6.37 13.45 14.38
CA ASP A 163 6.18 14.73 15.04
C ASP A 163 7.02 14.77 16.33
N MET A 164 7.95 15.72 16.45
CA MET A 164 8.87 15.76 17.59
C MET A 164 8.21 16.22 18.89
N ALA A 165 7.04 16.84 18.83
CA ALA A 165 6.31 17.32 20.00
C ALA A 165 5.43 16.22 20.61
N THR A 166 4.77 15.41 19.78
CA THR A 166 3.88 14.34 20.22
C THR A 166 4.52 12.96 20.19
N GLY A 167 5.52 12.75 19.32
CA GLY A 167 6.12 11.46 19.03
C GLY A 167 5.29 10.61 18.05
N ASP A 168 4.21 11.16 17.50
CA ASP A 168 3.33 10.42 16.60
C ASP A 168 3.84 10.43 15.16
N TYR A 169 3.26 9.56 14.34
CA TYR A 169 3.42 9.60 12.90
C TYR A 169 2.78 10.86 12.31
N SER A 170 3.38 11.47 11.28
CA SER A 170 2.78 12.55 10.52
C SER A 170 2.89 12.27 9.02
N GLY A 171 1.75 11.95 8.43
CA GLY A 171 1.59 11.76 6.99
C GLY A 171 1.30 13.06 6.25
N GLY A 172 0.76 14.06 6.96
CA GLY A 172 0.43 15.39 6.43
C GLY A 172 1.61 16.35 6.35
N ALA A 173 2.72 16.08 7.05
CA ALA A 173 3.88 16.98 7.09
C ALA A 173 4.50 17.26 5.71
N PRO A 174 5.02 18.48 5.46
CA PRO A 174 5.75 18.81 4.24
C PRO A 174 6.96 17.90 3.97
N GLU A 175 7.69 17.50 5.01
CA GLU A 175 8.83 16.59 4.94
C GLU A 175 8.42 15.22 4.41
N THR A 176 7.24 14.74 4.80
CA THR A 176 6.63 13.52 4.26
C THR A 176 6.42 13.69 2.75
N GLN A 177 5.85 14.80 2.29
CA GLN A 177 5.61 15.01 0.86
C GLN A 177 6.91 15.06 0.05
N ILE A 178 7.96 15.70 0.57
CA ILE A 178 9.29 15.72 -0.04
C ILE A 178 9.87 14.31 -0.13
N LEU A 179 9.73 13.52 0.94
CA LEU A 179 10.19 12.13 0.97
C LEU A 179 9.49 11.30 -0.12
N HIS A 180 8.18 11.44 -0.28
CA HIS A 180 7.39 10.75 -1.31
C HIS A 180 7.80 11.14 -2.73
N ALA A 181 7.94 12.44 -3.02
CA ALA A 181 8.39 12.90 -4.34
C ALA A 181 9.82 12.44 -4.68
N ALA A 182 10.73 12.47 -3.70
CA ALA A 182 12.09 11.97 -3.89
C ALA A 182 12.12 10.44 -4.13
N THR A 183 11.22 9.71 -3.46
CA THR A 183 11.11 8.25 -3.60
C THR A 183 10.68 7.85 -5.00
N ALA A 184 9.74 8.58 -5.62
CA ALA A 184 9.35 8.35 -7.01
C ALA A 184 10.55 8.44 -7.97
N GLN A 185 11.38 9.46 -7.81
CA GLN A 185 12.61 9.61 -8.63
C GLN A 185 13.59 8.46 -8.42
N ILE A 186 13.75 7.97 -7.19
CA ILE A 186 14.62 6.83 -6.88
C ILE A 186 14.06 5.54 -7.50
N ALA A 187 12.76 5.28 -7.37
CA ALA A 187 12.11 4.11 -7.97
C ALA A 187 12.31 4.09 -9.49
N HIS A 188 12.09 5.23 -10.16
CA HIS A 188 12.29 5.37 -11.60
C HIS A 188 13.76 5.25 -12.01
N TYR A 189 14.72 5.69 -11.18
CA TYR A 189 16.14 5.45 -11.42
C TYR A 189 16.47 3.95 -11.49
N PHE A 190 15.81 3.12 -10.68
CA PHE A 190 15.92 1.66 -10.74
C PHE A 190 15.02 1.00 -11.80
N GLY A 191 14.27 1.78 -12.57
CA GLY A 191 13.35 1.28 -13.60
C GLY A 191 12.13 0.55 -13.03
N LEU A 192 11.71 0.88 -11.80
CA LEU A 192 10.57 0.30 -11.13
C LEU A 192 9.40 1.30 -11.05
N PRO A 193 8.14 0.85 -11.17
CA PRO A 193 7.00 1.68 -10.82
C PRO A 193 7.04 2.05 -9.33
N CYS A 194 6.54 3.24 -8.99
CA CYS A 194 6.50 3.77 -7.65
C CYS A 194 5.07 3.83 -7.09
N GLN A 195 4.88 3.30 -5.89
CA GLN A 195 3.76 3.66 -5.01
C GLN A 195 4.25 4.69 -3.98
N ALA A 196 3.51 5.79 -3.88
CA ALA A 196 3.68 6.85 -2.89
C ALA A 196 2.30 7.22 -2.29
N GLY A 197 2.25 8.15 -1.33
CA GLY A 197 1.03 8.50 -0.60
C GLY A 197 0.89 7.74 0.71
N THR A 198 0.08 8.28 1.61
CA THR A 198 -0.14 7.77 2.97
C THR A 198 -1.43 8.34 3.57
N GLY A 199 -1.81 7.94 4.78
CA GLY A 199 -2.87 8.60 5.54
C GLY A 199 -2.50 10.03 5.94
N ILE A 200 -3.53 10.86 6.17
CA ILE A 200 -3.38 12.25 6.63
C ILE A 200 -3.58 12.34 8.15
N ASP A 201 -3.19 13.47 8.75
CA ASP A 201 -3.09 13.61 10.21
C ASP A 201 -4.40 14.06 10.84
N SER A 202 -5.25 14.77 10.08
CA SER A 202 -6.54 15.22 10.60
C SER A 202 -7.40 14.04 11.08
N VAL A 203 -8.04 14.23 12.23
CA VAL A 203 -8.95 13.25 12.86
C VAL A 203 -10.38 13.37 12.36
N LEU A 204 -10.68 14.39 11.56
CA LEU A 204 -12.00 14.67 11.02
C LEU A 204 -11.89 15.11 9.55
N PRO A 205 -12.94 14.92 8.73
CA PRO A 205 -13.01 15.47 7.39
C PRO A 205 -13.24 16.99 7.44
N ASP A 206 -12.18 17.73 7.77
CA ASP A 206 -12.17 19.17 7.99
C ASP A 206 -11.21 19.89 7.03
N MET A 207 -10.93 21.17 7.30
CA MET A 207 -10.04 21.94 6.44
C MET A 207 -8.61 21.42 6.45
N GLN A 208 -8.12 20.91 7.58
CA GLN A 208 -6.80 20.31 7.66
C GLN A 208 -6.73 19.09 6.75
N ALA A 209 -7.73 18.20 6.80
CA ALA A 209 -7.82 17.04 5.92
C ALA A 209 -7.76 17.44 4.43
N GLY A 210 -8.52 18.49 4.05
CA GLY A 210 -8.50 19.01 2.69
C GLY A 210 -7.12 19.53 2.24
N TYR A 211 -6.43 20.29 3.08
CA TYR A 211 -5.09 20.80 2.76
C TYR A 211 -4.04 19.68 2.69
N GLU A 212 -4.00 18.80 3.69
CA GLU A 212 -3.04 17.69 3.74
C GLU A 212 -3.22 16.77 2.53
N ARG A 213 -4.46 16.41 2.22
CA ARG A 213 -4.75 15.58 1.06
C ARG A 213 -4.41 16.27 -0.26
N GLY A 214 -4.83 17.52 -0.42
CA GLY A 214 -4.57 18.28 -1.64
C GLY A 214 -3.07 18.43 -1.92
N VAL A 215 -2.27 18.72 -0.89
CA VAL A 215 -0.80 18.80 -1.02
C VAL A 215 -0.21 17.43 -1.32
N GLN A 216 -0.68 16.36 -0.67
CA GLN A 216 -0.19 15.01 -0.91
C GLN A 216 -0.44 14.55 -2.35
N PHE A 217 -1.66 14.72 -2.86
CA PHE A 217 -1.98 14.38 -4.26
C PHE A 217 -1.17 15.19 -5.25
N LEU A 218 -1.10 16.52 -5.06
CA LEU A 218 -0.30 17.37 -5.92
C LEU A 218 1.16 16.92 -5.93
N THR A 219 1.72 16.60 -4.77
CA THR A 219 3.13 16.20 -4.64
C THR A 219 3.40 14.81 -5.22
N CYS A 220 2.52 13.84 -4.97
CA CYS A 220 2.66 12.49 -5.53
C CYS A 220 2.55 12.52 -7.05
N THR A 221 1.55 13.23 -7.59
CA THR A 221 1.32 13.32 -9.04
C THR A 221 2.45 14.07 -9.74
N LEU A 222 2.86 15.24 -9.23
CA LEU A 222 3.98 16.00 -9.83
C LEU A 222 5.34 15.35 -9.59
N GLY A 223 5.48 14.58 -8.50
CA GLY A 223 6.67 13.80 -8.18
C GLY A 223 6.86 12.57 -9.07
N GLY A 224 5.81 12.16 -9.79
CA GLY A 224 5.85 11.02 -10.71
C GLY A 224 5.48 9.68 -10.06
N ALA A 225 4.69 9.66 -9.00
CA ALA A 225 4.16 8.41 -8.46
C ALA A 225 3.26 7.71 -9.49
N ASP A 226 3.46 6.40 -9.70
CA ASP A 226 2.63 5.58 -10.58
C ASP A 226 1.34 5.12 -9.88
N PHE A 227 1.41 4.99 -8.55
CA PHE A 227 0.27 4.66 -7.68
C PHE A 227 0.24 5.60 -6.48
N VAL A 228 -0.94 6.15 -6.18
CA VAL A 228 -1.20 6.90 -4.95
C VAL A 228 -1.91 5.99 -3.96
N HIS A 229 -1.19 5.57 -2.93
CA HIS A 229 -1.65 4.69 -1.86
C HIS A 229 -2.55 5.44 -0.87
N LEU A 230 -3.50 4.72 -0.29
CA LEU A 230 -4.45 5.25 0.70
C LEU A 230 -5.12 6.55 0.25
N ALA A 231 -5.35 6.65 -1.07
CA ALA A 231 -5.82 7.88 -1.70
C ALA A 231 -7.20 8.30 -1.21
N THR A 232 -8.04 7.36 -0.74
CA THR A 232 -9.41 7.69 -0.32
C THR A 232 -9.69 7.22 1.11
N GLY A 233 -10.34 8.08 1.90
CA GLY A 233 -11.03 7.71 3.13
C GLY A 233 -10.19 7.64 4.40
N MET A 234 -8.87 7.70 4.32
CA MET A 234 -7.98 7.54 5.49
C MET A 234 -7.77 8.87 6.23
N LEU A 235 -7.98 8.82 7.54
CA LEU A 235 -7.78 9.91 8.52
C LEU A 235 -6.95 9.39 9.69
N GLU A 236 -6.56 10.29 10.59
CA GLU A 236 -5.91 9.97 11.87
C GLU A 236 -4.73 9.02 11.69
N GLN A 237 -3.79 9.37 10.80
CA GLN A 237 -2.57 8.58 10.58
C GLN A 237 -2.87 7.12 10.23
N MET A 238 -3.91 6.91 9.41
CA MET A 238 -4.40 5.60 8.95
C MET A 238 -5.19 4.79 10.00
N LEU A 239 -5.53 5.38 11.15
CA LEU A 239 -6.32 4.71 12.19
C LEU A 239 -7.82 4.77 11.94
N THR A 240 -8.28 5.77 11.18
CA THR A 240 -9.71 5.99 10.93
C THR A 240 -10.03 5.98 9.45
N ALA A 241 -11.09 5.25 9.08
CA ALA A 241 -11.69 5.28 7.75
C ALA A 241 -13.02 6.06 7.79
N SER A 242 -13.21 7.02 6.91
CA SER A 242 -14.42 7.86 6.81
C SER A 242 -15.07 7.74 5.44
N TYR A 243 -16.40 7.58 5.43
CA TYR A 243 -17.21 7.60 4.22
C TYR A 243 -17.22 8.97 3.57
N GLU A 244 -17.30 10.02 4.38
CA GLU A 244 -17.29 11.41 3.94
C GLU A 244 -15.94 11.76 3.31
N GLN A 245 -14.83 11.36 3.95
CA GLN A 245 -13.50 11.60 3.43
C GLN A 245 -13.27 10.84 2.10
N CYS A 246 -13.87 9.66 1.90
CA CYS A 246 -13.81 8.98 0.60
C CYS A 246 -14.34 9.86 -0.55
N VAL A 247 -15.47 10.55 -0.33
CA VAL A 247 -16.09 11.41 -1.36
C VAL A 247 -15.30 12.70 -1.55
N LEU A 248 -14.81 13.29 -0.45
CA LEU A 248 -13.95 14.48 -0.52
C LEU A 248 -12.65 14.18 -1.27
N ASP A 249 -12.00 13.07 -0.94
CA ASP A 249 -10.75 12.64 -1.60
C ASP A 249 -10.98 12.39 -3.11
N ASP A 250 -12.12 11.80 -3.51
CA ASP A 250 -12.45 11.58 -4.93
C ASP A 250 -12.61 12.89 -5.70
N GLU A 251 -13.20 13.93 -5.09
CA GLU A 251 -13.30 15.27 -5.68
C GLU A 251 -11.94 15.97 -5.77
N ILE A 252 -11.05 15.80 -4.77
CA ILE A 252 -9.70 16.40 -4.83
C ILE A 252 -8.86 15.72 -5.93
N LEU A 253 -9.12 14.44 -6.24
CA LEU A 253 -8.43 13.70 -7.32
C LEU A 253 -8.85 14.10 -8.74
N SER A 254 -10.03 14.70 -8.92
CA SER A 254 -10.61 14.99 -10.24
C SER A 254 -9.81 16.04 -11.01
#